data_AF-A0A9E0QVL3-F1
#
_entry.id   AF-A0A9E0QVL3-F1
#
_cell.length_a   1.000
_cell.length_b   1.000
_cell.length_c   1.000
_cell.angle_alpha   90.00
_cell.angle_beta   90.00
_cell.angle_gamma   90.00
#
_symmetry.space_group_name_H-M   'P 1'
#
loop_
_entity.id
_entity.type
_entity.pdbx_description
1 polymer ?
#
loop_
_entity_poly.entity_id
_entity_poly.type
_entity_poly.pdbx_seq_one_letter_code
_entity_poly.pdbx_strand_id
1 'polypeptide(L)'
;MQALSIIGLFGLVILGSLLVAPRRATIEGFFSGTGADGRAPGLWVLVLSQVTTWIFARSLMNSAILGYFYGIWGTLAYAAYYGSFLTGGYIVGRLRAGGAGSVQDWLGVRFGATGKACYNLVIGLRLLSEVFANLLVVGLIFAAALPEMGVARDVSILIVAVLGLAYSAWGGLSAALRTDVLQMVVFLVVFAAAFVALVVSPGFHLGAVLTA
;
A
#
# COMPACT_ATOMS: atom_id res chain seq x y z
N MET A 1 -23.43 -11.05 13.01
CA MET A 1 -23.69 -10.90 11.55
C MET A 1 -22.66 -9.99 10.88
N GLN A 2 -22.35 -8.80 11.41
CA GLN A 2 -21.37 -7.88 10.81
C GLN A 2 -19.96 -8.48 10.63
N ALA A 3 -19.44 -9.21 11.62
CA ALA A 3 -18.11 -9.84 11.55
C ALA A 3 -17.97 -10.85 10.40
N LEU A 4 -18.98 -11.70 10.19
CA LEU A 4 -19.00 -12.67 9.08
C LEU A 4 -19.04 -11.96 7.72
N SER A 5 -19.79 -10.86 7.59
CA SER A 5 -19.81 -10.05 6.37
C SER A 5 -18.46 -9.42 6.07
N ILE A 6 -17.75 -8.93 7.09
CA ILE A 6 -16.40 -8.36 6.95
C ILE A 6 -15.40 -9.43 6.49
N ILE A 7 -15.42 -10.60 7.13
CA ILE A 7 -14.56 -11.73 6.74
C ILE A 7 -14.88 -12.17 5.31
N GLY A 8 -16.16 -12.29 4.96
CA GLY A 8 -16.60 -12.67 3.62
C GLY A 8 -16.13 -11.69 2.55
N LEU A 9 -16.33 -10.39 2.77
CA LEU A 9 -15.85 -9.34 1.86
C LEU A 9 -14.32 -9.38 1.73
N PHE A 10 -13.60 -9.50 2.85
CA PHE A 10 -12.15 -9.60 2.85
C PHE A 10 -11.65 -10.82 2.05
N GLY A 11 -12.30 -11.98 2.24
CA GLY A 11 -12.05 -13.19 1.47
C GLY A 11 -12.28 -12.97 -0.03
N LEU A 12 -13.34 -12.27 -0.42
CA LEU A 12 -13.62 -11.95 -1.82
C LEU A 12 -12.55 -11.02 -2.43
N VAL A 13 -12.05 -10.02 -1.68
CA VAL A 13 -10.96 -9.16 -2.16
C VAL A 13 -9.68 -9.95 -2.36
N ILE A 14 -9.34 -10.85 -1.42
CA ILE A 14 -8.19 -11.75 -1.56
C ILE A 14 -8.35 -12.63 -2.79
N LEU A 15 -9.49 -13.31 -2.94
CA LEU A 15 -9.75 -14.19 -4.08
C LEU A 15 -9.69 -13.43 -5.40
N GLY A 16 -10.32 -12.25 -5.48
CA GLY A 16 -10.24 -11.38 -6.65
C GLY A 16 -8.80 -10.99 -6.98
N SER A 17 -8.00 -10.65 -5.97
CA SER A 17 -6.58 -10.29 -6.15
C SER A 17 -5.77 -11.48 -6.69
N LEU A 18 -5.97 -12.68 -6.15
CA LEU A 18 -5.31 -13.91 -6.61
C LEU A 18 -5.73 -14.33 -8.02
N LEU A 19 -6.98 -14.03 -8.42
CA LEU A 19 -7.49 -14.32 -9.77
C LEU A 19 -6.90 -13.37 -10.82
N VAL A 20 -6.70 -12.11 -10.47
CA VAL A 20 -6.16 -11.08 -11.36
C VAL A 20 -4.63 -11.15 -11.46
N ALA A 21 -3.96 -11.73 -10.46
CA ALA A 21 -2.52 -11.92 -10.46
C ALA A 21 -2.07 -12.84 -11.64
N PRO A 22 -1.17 -12.38 -12.53
CA PRO A 22 -0.60 -13.19 -13.60
C PRO A 22 0.24 -14.32 -13.01
N ARG A 23 -0.06 -15.56 -13.43
CA ARG A 23 0.53 -16.79 -12.87
C ARG A 23 1.87 -17.19 -13.50
N ARG A 24 2.36 -16.44 -14.50
CA ARG A 24 3.63 -16.68 -15.19
C ARG A 24 4.27 -15.34 -15.56
N ALA A 25 5.17 -14.85 -14.72
CA ALA A 25 5.98 -13.67 -15.07
C ALA A 25 7.16 -14.10 -15.94
N THR A 26 7.34 -13.44 -17.09
CA THR A 26 8.64 -13.39 -17.76
C THR A 26 9.61 -12.56 -16.91
N ILE A 27 10.92 -12.64 -17.15
CA ILE A 27 11.90 -11.80 -16.42
C ILE A 27 11.55 -10.31 -16.58
N GLU A 28 11.16 -9.89 -17.79
CA GLU A 28 10.68 -8.52 -18.02
C GLU A 28 9.38 -8.24 -17.24
N GLY A 29 8.37 -9.11 -17.33
CA GLY A 29 7.13 -8.93 -16.56
C GLY A 29 7.37 -8.86 -15.04
N PHE A 30 8.36 -9.59 -14.53
CA PHE A 30 8.70 -9.63 -13.11
C PHE A 30 9.35 -8.32 -12.63
N PHE A 31 10.32 -7.77 -13.37
CA PHE A 31 11.10 -6.60 -12.93
C PHE A 31 10.63 -5.27 -13.54
N SER A 32 10.22 -5.26 -14.81
CA SER A 32 9.77 -4.05 -15.52
C SER A 32 8.24 -3.93 -15.60
N GLY A 33 7.50 -4.97 -15.20
CA GLY A 33 6.04 -4.94 -15.14
C GLY A 33 5.37 -4.97 -16.51
N THR A 34 6.09 -5.35 -17.57
CA THR A 34 5.54 -5.43 -18.93
C THR A 34 4.37 -6.41 -19.02
N GLY A 35 3.39 -6.05 -19.85
CA GLY A 35 2.26 -6.91 -20.17
C GLY A 35 2.69 -8.16 -20.94
N ALA A 36 1.79 -9.14 -21.03
CA ALA A 36 2.03 -10.37 -21.81
C ALA A 36 2.22 -10.10 -23.32
N ASP A 37 1.78 -8.92 -23.77
CA ASP A 37 1.95 -8.36 -25.11
C ASP A 37 3.25 -7.54 -25.27
N GLY A 38 4.11 -7.52 -24.24
CA GLY A 38 5.36 -6.77 -24.23
C GLY A 38 5.19 -5.26 -24.05
N ARG A 39 3.96 -4.76 -23.85
CA ARG A 39 3.70 -3.33 -23.68
C ARG A 39 4.03 -2.86 -22.27
N ALA A 40 4.52 -1.63 -22.16
CA ALA A 40 4.69 -0.97 -20.88
C ALA A 40 3.31 -0.72 -20.20
N PRO A 41 3.25 -0.74 -18.86
CA PRO A 41 2.04 -0.35 -18.14
C PRO A 41 1.53 1.04 -18.53
N GLY A 42 0.22 1.17 -18.68
CA GLY A 42 -0.41 2.47 -18.93
C GLY A 42 -0.24 3.43 -17.74
N LEU A 43 -0.28 4.74 -18.03
CA LEU A 43 -0.09 5.79 -17.01
C LEU A 43 -1.03 5.60 -15.80
N TRP A 44 -2.31 5.34 -16.02
CA TRP A 44 -3.28 5.19 -14.94
C TRP A 44 -3.03 3.95 -14.08
N VAL A 45 -2.52 2.86 -14.65
CA VAL A 45 -2.10 1.67 -13.89
C VAL A 45 -0.95 2.05 -12.96
N LEU A 46 0.04 2.79 -13.47
CA LEU A 46 1.16 3.26 -12.67
C LEU A 46 0.72 4.25 -11.58
N VAL A 47 -0.19 5.17 -11.90
CA VAL A 47 -0.73 6.14 -10.92
C VAL A 47 -1.48 5.41 -9.82
N LEU A 48 -2.42 4.53 -10.16
CA LEU A 48 -3.22 3.80 -9.18
C LEU A 48 -2.35 2.87 -8.33
N SER A 49 -1.39 2.15 -8.94
CA SER A 49 -0.44 1.33 -8.18
C SER A 49 0.43 2.18 -7.26
N GLN A 50 0.97 3.31 -7.76
CA GLN A 50 1.75 4.20 -6.92
C GLN A 50 0.94 4.66 -5.71
N VAL A 51 -0.29 5.14 -5.90
CA VAL A 51 -1.14 5.55 -4.78
C VAL A 51 -1.41 4.37 -3.83
N THR A 52 -1.69 3.18 -4.35
CA THR A 52 -1.96 1.97 -3.54
C THR A 52 -0.79 1.61 -2.64
N THR A 53 0.44 1.67 -3.16
CA THR A 53 1.65 1.41 -2.37
C THR A 53 1.89 2.39 -1.23
N TRP A 54 1.13 3.50 -1.15
CA TRP A 54 1.19 4.47 -0.04
C TRP A 54 -0.02 4.40 0.90
N ILE A 55 -1.12 3.77 0.50
CA ILE A 55 -2.30 3.56 1.35
C ILE A 55 -2.07 2.31 2.21
N PHE A 56 -1.16 2.43 3.17
CA PHE A 56 -0.88 1.39 4.15
C PHE A 56 -1.92 1.39 5.28
N ALA A 57 -2.21 0.20 5.81
CA ALA A 57 -3.08 0.04 6.98
C ALA A 57 -2.55 0.88 8.16
N ARG A 58 -1.22 0.91 8.33
CA ARG A 58 -0.57 1.78 9.32
C ARG A 58 -0.77 3.27 9.04
N SER A 59 -0.64 3.69 7.79
CA SER A 59 -0.83 5.09 7.41
C SER A 59 -2.27 5.57 7.67
N LEU A 60 -3.26 4.75 7.30
CA LEU A 60 -4.67 5.02 7.59
C LEU A 60 -4.94 5.10 9.10
N MET A 61 -4.42 4.14 9.87
CA MET A 61 -4.56 4.14 11.33
C MET A 61 -3.91 5.37 11.95
N ASN A 62 -2.70 5.74 11.53
CA ASN A 62 -2.03 6.94 12.03
C ASN A 62 -2.80 8.22 11.71
N SER A 63 -3.32 8.34 10.49
CA SER A 63 -4.15 9.48 10.08
C SER A 63 -5.43 9.57 10.92
N ALA A 64 -6.07 8.43 11.20
CA ALA A 64 -7.26 8.36 12.04
C ALA A 64 -6.96 8.71 13.51
N ILE A 65 -5.86 8.20 14.07
CA ILE A 65 -5.42 8.51 15.44
C ILE A 65 -5.10 10.00 15.59
N LEU A 66 -4.36 10.57 14.64
CA LEU A 66 -4.05 12.00 14.66
C LEU A 66 -5.31 12.85 14.49
N GLY A 67 -6.24 12.43 13.64
CA GLY A 67 -7.56 13.07 13.52
C GLY A 67 -8.38 13.01 14.80
N TYR A 68 -8.33 11.89 15.52
CA TYR A 68 -9.04 11.72 16.79
C TYR A 68 -8.48 12.61 17.91
N PHE A 69 -7.16 12.71 18.02
CA PHE A 69 -6.52 13.47 19.10
C PHE A 69 -6.30 14.96 18.79
N TYR A 70 -6.16 15.34 17.52
CA TYR A 70 -5.77 16.70 17.10
C TYR A 70 -6.64 17.27 15.97
N GLY A 71 -7.83 16.69 15.75
CA GLY A 71 -8.78 17.17 14.76
C GLY A 71 -8.21 17.21 13.34
N ILE A 72 -8.70 18.17 12.55
CA ILE A 72 -8.27 18.33 11.16
C ILE A 72 -6.77 18.65 11.04
N TRP A 73 -6.20 19.36 12.02
CA TRP A 73 -4.80 19.74 12.02
C TRP A 73 -3.87 18.54 12.13
N GLY A 74 -4.25 17.53 12.93
CA GLY A 74 -3.54 16.25 12.99
C GLY A 74 -3.53 15.53 11.64
N THR A 75 -4.67 15.47 10.97
CA THR A 75 -4.79 14.86 9.64
C THR A 75 -4.02 15.64 8.57
N LEU A 76 -4.08 16.97 8.58
CA LEU A 76 -3.32 17.83 7.66
C LEU A 76 -1.81 17.74 7.88
N ALA A 77 -1.36 17.70 9.13
CA ALA A 77 0.05 17.50 9.45
C ALA A 77 0.56 16.16 8.92
N TYR A 78 -0.24 15.10 9.06
CA TYR A 78 0.08 13.81 8.46
C TYR A 78 0.11 13.88 6.93
N ALA A 79 -0.86 14.58 6.31
CA ALA A 79 -0.94 14.72 4.87
C ALA A 79 0.21 15.55 4.27
N ALA A 80 0.78 16.51 5.02
CA ALA A 80 1.86 17.38 4.57
C ALA A 80 3.11 16.60 4.12
N TYR A 81 3.35 15.42 4.70
CA TYR A 81 4.40 14.50 4.30
C TYR A 81 4.32 14.11 2.81
N TYR A 82 3.11 14.01 2.23
CA TYR A 82 2.94 13.69 0.80
C TYR A 82 3.52 14.77 -0.13
N GLY A 83 3.79 15.98 0.38
CA GLY A 83 4.56 16.99 -0.34
C GLY A 83 5.98 16.53 -0.71
N SER A 84 6.56 15.58 0.03
CA SER A 84 7.84 14.94 -0.30
C SER A 84 7.82 14.18 -1.64
N PHE A 85 6.64 13.89 -2.21
CA PHE A 85 6.56 13.28 -3.55
C PHE A 85 7.08 14.20 -4.63
N LEU A 86 6.98 15.52 -4.45
CA LEU A 86 7.54 16.49 -5.39
C LEU A 86 9.06 16.40 -5.42
N THR A 87 9.70 16.30 -4.26
CA THR A 87 11.15 16.15 -4.17
C THR A 87 11.61 14.78 -4.66
N GLY A 88 10.87 13.71 -4.34
CA GLY A 88 11.10 12.37 -4.88
C GLY A 88 11.01 12.35 -6.42
N GLY A 89 9.97 12.98 -6.98
CA GLY A 89 9.79 13.11 -8.42
C GLY A 89 10.91 13.89 -9.09
N TYR A 90 11.35 14.99 -8.49
CA TYR A 90 12.52 15.76 -8.96
C TYR A 90 13.79 14.92 -8.96
N ILE A 91 14.09 14.21 -7.87
CA ILE A 91 15.28 13.34 -7.74
C ILE A 91 15.24 12.24 -8.81
N VAL A 92 14.12 11.52 -8.96
CA VAL A 92 13.97 10.47 -9.97
C VAL A 92 14.12 11.05 -11.38
N GLY A 93 13.58 12.24 -11.65
CA GLY A 93 13.76 12.94 -12.92
C GLY A 93 15.23 13.21 -13.24
N ARG A 94 16.02 13.66 -12.25
CA ARG A 94 17.47 13.89 -12.42
C ARG A 94 18.25 12.60 -12.63
N LEU A 95 17.89 11.52 -11.93
CA LEU A 95 18.51 10.20 -12.12
C LEU A 95 18.29 9.69 -13.55
N ARG A 96 17.05 9.79 -14.05
CA ARG A 96 16.71 9.37 -15.42
C ARG A 96 17.36 10.24 -16.48
N ALA A 97 17.43 11.56 -16.26
CA ALA A 97 18.16 12.47 -17.16
C ALA A 97 19.66 12.14 -17.24
N GLY A 98 20.22 11.56 -16.18
CA GLY A 98 21.58 11.02 -16.16
C GLY A 98 21.73 9.62 -16.75
N GLY A 99 20.67 9.04 -17.33
CA GLY A 99 20.69 7.71 -17.95
C GLY A 99 20.64 6.53 -16.97
N ALA A 100 20.45 6.77 -15.67
CA ALA A 100 20.42 5.69 -14.68
C ALA A 100 19.13 4.86 -14.79
N GLY A 101 19.27 3.53 -14.83
CA GLY A 101 18.14 2.59 -14.88
C GLY A 101 17.46 2.37 -13.52
N SER A 102 18.16 2.65 -12.42
CA SER A 102 17.66 2.55 -11.04
C SER A 102 18.47 3.42 -10.09
N VAL A 103 18.01 3.56 -8.84
CA VAL A 103 18.79 4.23 -7.78
C VAL A 103 20.09 3.47 -7.50
N GLN A 104 20.02 2.14 -7.50
CA GLN A 104 21.18 1.26 -7.30
C GLN A 104 22.20 1.41 -8.43
N ASP A 105 21.74 1.50 -9.68
CA ASP A 105 22.59 1.73 -10.84
C ASP A 105 23.36 3.06 -10.70
N TRP A 106 22.63 4.14 -10.41
CA TRP A 106 23.24 5.46 -10.18
C TRP A 106 24.25 5.45 -9.03
N LEU A 107 23.90 4.83 -7.89
CA LEU A 107 24.82 4.69 -6.75
C LEU A 107 26.03 3.83 -7.09
N GLY A 108 25.86 2.81 -7.94
CA GLY A 108 26.94 1.96 -8.41
C GLY A 108 27.95 2.72 -9.26
N VAL A 109 27.47 3.55 -10.18
CA VAL A 109 28.33 4.41 -11.00
C VAL A 109 29.06 5.44 -10.16
N ARG A 110 28.40 6.03 -9.16
CA ARG A 110 28.97 7.14 -8.37
C ARG A 110 29.84 6.70 -7.18
N PHE A 111 29.47 5.61 -6.52
CA PHE A 111 30.04 5.16 -5.24
C PHE A 111 30.48 3.69 -5.25
N GLY A 112 30.45 3.04 -6.41
CA GLY A 112 30.91 1.66 -6.58
C GLY A 112 30.04 0.62 -5.85
N ALA A 113 30.65 -0.53 -5.56
CA ALA A 113 29.97 -1.64 -4.89
C ALA A 113 29.51 -1.28 -3.47
N THR A 114 30.31 -0.50 -2.74
CA THR A 114 30.00 -0.08 -1.36
C THR A 114 28.74 0.76 -1.29
N GLY A 115 28.58 1.75 -2.18
CA GLY A 115 27.36 2.58 -2.22
C GLY A 115 26.10 1.76 -2.47
N LYS A 116 26.17 0.79 -3.40
CA LYS A 116 25.06 -0.15 -3.65
C LYS A 116 24.74 -1.01 -2.43
N ALA A 117 25.76 -1.57 -1.79
CA ALA A 117 25.60 -2.43 -0.62
C ALA A 117 24.97 -1.68 0.56
N CYS A 118 25.47 -0.50 0.88
CA CYS A 118 24.93 0.35 1.95
C CYS A 118 23.47 0.73 1.69
N TYR A 119 23.13 1.12 0.46
CA TYR A 119 21.75 1.45 0.11
C TYR A 119 20.83 0.24 0.21
N ASN A 120 21.24 -0.92 -0.33
CA ASN A 120 20.47 -2.15 -0.26
C ASN A 120 20.21 -2.60 1.19
N LEU A 121 21.19 -2.42 2.09
CA LEU A 121 21.01 -2.69 3.51
C LEU A 121 19.96 -1.78 4.13
N VAL A 122 20.08 -0.46 3.94
CA VAL A 122 19.16 0.53 4.52
C VAL A 122 17.74 0.35 3.99
N ILE A 123 17.58 0.21 2.66
CA ILE A 123 16.25 0.03 2.07
C ILE A 123 15.64 -1.32 2.45
N GLY A 124 16.45 -2.38 2.58
CA GLY A 124 15.99 -3.68 3.03
C GLY A 124 15.44 -3.63 4.46
N LEU A 125 16.17 -2.99 5.39
CA LEU A 125 15.71 -2.80 6.75
C LEU A 125 14.42 -1.96 6.81
N ARG A 126 14.32 -0.89 6.00
CA ARG A 126 13.12 -0.06 5.89
C ARG A 126 11.92 -0.88 5.43
N LEU A 127 12.05 -1.59 4.30
CA LEU A 127 10.97 -2.39 3.71
C LEU A 127 10.52 -3.52 4.64
N LEU A 128 11.48 -4.19 5.30
CA LEU A 128 11.16 -5.24 6.28
C LEU A 128 10.34 -4.67 7.44
N SER A 129 10.78 -3.54 7.99
CA SER A 129 10.07 -2.85 9.07
C SER A 129 8.66 -2.45 8.65
N GLU A 130 8.49 -2.03 7.40
CA GLU A 130 7.20 -1.61 6.84
C GLU A 130 6.24 -2.77 6.62
N VAL A 131 6.73 -3.92 6.16
CA VAL A 131 5.92 -5.14 6.03
C VAL A 131 5.39 -5.58 7.40
N PHE A 132 6.26 -5.71 8.41
CA PHE A 132 5.84 -6.08 9.76
C PHE A 132 4.88 -5.06 10.37
N ALA A 133 5.18 -3.79 10.18
CA ALA A 133 4.38 -2.68 10.66
C ALA A 133 2.92 -2.74 10.16
N ASN A 134 2.72 -3.13 8.90
CA ASN A 134 1.41 -3.29 8.28
C ASN A 134 0.71 -4.58 8.71
N LEU A 135 1.42 -5.70 8.76
CA LEU A 135 0.88 -6.97 9.25
C LEU A 135 0.36 -6.84 10.68
N LEU A 136 1.10 -6.16 11.56
CA LEU A 136 0.65 -5.90 12.93
C LEU A 136 -0.66 -5.12 12.99
N VAL A 137 -0.83 -4.10 12.14
CA VAL A 137 -2.08 -3.32 12.09
C VAL A 137 -3.24 -4.19 11.61
N VAL A 138 -3.03 -5.04 10.60
CA VAL A 138 -4.03 -6.04 10.18
C VAL A 138 -4.40 -6.93 11.37
N GLY A 139 -3.42 -7.47 12.09
CA GLY A 139 -3.65 -8.29 13.28
C GLY A 139 -4.46 -7.58 14.36
N LEU A 140 -4.19 -6.29 14.61
CA LEU A 140 -4.95 -5.48 15.56
C LEU A 140 -6.39 -5.26 15.10
N ILE A 141 -6.63 -5.00 13.81
CA ILE A 141 -7.96 -4.85 13.24
C ILE A 141 -8.77 -6.15 13.42
N PHE A 142 -8.19 -7.31 13.10
CA PHE A 142 -8.86 -8.60 13.27
C PHE A 142 -9.10 -8.97 14.73
N ALA A 143 -8.16 -8.66 15.63
CA ALA A 143 -8.36 -8.83 17.07
C ALA A 143 -9.55 -8.02 17.58
N ALA A 144 -9.69 -6.77 17.13
CA ALA A 144 -10.81 -5.90 17.49
C ALA A 144 -12.13 -6.34 16.84
N ALA A 145 -12.10 -6.86 15.60
CA ALA A 145 -13.29 -7.31 14.88
C ALA A 145 -13.82 -8.67 15.36
N LEU A 146 -12.95 -9.51 15.94
CA LEU A 146 -13.25 -10.86 16.41
C LEU A 146 -12.77 -11.08 17.85
N PRO A 147 -13.29 -10.33 18.84
CA PRO A 147 -12.80 -10.37 20.22
C PRO A 147 -12.97 -11.75 20.87
N GLU A 148 -13.99 -12.51 20.46
CA GLU A 148 -14.28 -13.86 20.95
C GLU A 148 -13.27 -14.92 20.46
N MET A 149 -12.44 -14.59 19.46
CA MET A 149 -11.45 -15.50 18.88
C MET A 149 -10.05 -15.05 19.30
N GLY A 150 -9.56 -15.55 20.44
CA GLY A 150 -8.27 -15.16 21.03
C GLY A 150 -7.04 -15.31 20.12
N VAL A 151 -7.13 -16.13 19.06
CA VAL A 151 -6.06 -16.35 18.07
C VAL A 151 -6.22 -15.51 16.78
N ALA A 152 -7.27 -14.68 16.65
CA ALA A 152 -7.57 -13.94 15.43
C ALA A 152 -6.43 -13.02 14.98
N ARG A 153 -5.71 -12.42 15.94
CA ARG A 153 -4.54 -11.58 15.68
C ARG A 153 -3.44 -12.33 14.94
N ASP A 154 -2.97 -13.44 15.52
CA ASP A 154 -1.79 -14.13 15.03
C ASP A 154 -2.09 -14.89 13.74
N VAL A 155 -3.29 -15.48 13.65
CA VAL A 155 -3.76 -16.18 12.45
C VAL A 155 -3.92 -15.23 11.27
N SER A 156 -4.50 -14.04 11.47
CA SER A 156 -4.65 -13.06 10.38
C SER A 156 -3.30 -12.53 9.89
N ILE A 157 -2.36 -12.26 10.81
CA ILE A 157 -0.98 -11.89 10.44
C ILE A 157 -0.36 -12.98 9.57
N LEU A 158 -0.41 -14.23 10.00
CA LEU A 158 0.21 -15.35 9.28
C LEU A 158 -0.42 -15.56 7.89
N ILE A 159 -1.75 -15.56 7.81
CA ILE A 159 -2.48 -15.73 6.55
C ILE A 159 -2.12 -14.62 5.56
N VAL A 160 -2.18 -13.36 6.00
CA VAL A 160 -1.90 -12.21 5.11
C VAL A 160 -0.43 -12.18 4.72
N ALA A 161 0.50 -12.53 5.61
CA ALA A 161 1.91 -12.64 5.29
C ALA A 161 2.19 -13.71 4.22
N VAL A 162 1.63 -14.91 4.39
CA VAL A 162 1.81 -16.01 3.43
C VAL A 162 1.20 -15.66 2.07
N LEU A 163 -0.01 -15.09 2.05
CA LEU A 163 -0.65 -14.65 0.82
C LEU A 163 0.17 -13.57 0.13
N GLY A 164 0.60 -12.55 0.88
CA GLY A 164 1.46 -11.46 0.42
C GLY A 164 2.73 -11.97 -0.26
N LEU A 165 3.42 -12.89 0.41
CA LEU A 165 4.64 -13.50 -0.09
C LEU A 165 4.38 -14.36 -1.33
N ALA A 166 3.33 -15.18 -1.31
CA ALA A 166 3.01 -16.10 -2.41
C ALA A 166 2.73 -15.36 -3.72
N TYR A 167 1.84 -14.35 -3.72
CA TYR A 167 1.53 -13.64 -4.96
C TYR A 167 2.69 -12.77 -5.44
N SER A 168 3.47 -12.19 -4.52
CA SER A 168 4.65 -11.40 -4.86
C SER A 168 5.73 -12.27 -5.51
N ALA A 169 5.92 -13.49 -5.00
CA ALA A 169 6.87 -14.45 -5.56
C ALA A 169 6.45 -14.97 -6.95
N TRP A 170 5.15 -15.11 -7.22
CA TRP A 170 4.66 -15.66 -8.48
C TRP A 170 4.65 -14.68 -9.65
N GLY A 171 4.38 -13.40 -9.40
CA GLY A 171 4.11 -12.45 -10.50
C GLY A 171 4.91 -11.15 -10.49
N GLY A 172 5.74 -10.91 -9.47
CA GLY A 172 6.60 -9.73 -9.38
C GLY A 172 5.83 -8.42 -9.56
N LEU A 173 6.46 -7.44 -10.22
CA LEU A 173 5.88 -6.12 -10.45
C LEU A 173 4.60 -6.18 -11.29
N SER A 174 4.54 -7.04 -12.32
CA SER A 174 3.33 -7.16 -13.16
C SER A 174 2.09 -7.62 -12.37
N ALA A 175 2.28 -8.49 -11.36
CA ALA A 175 1.20 -8.87 -10.47
C ALA A 175 0.81 -7.75 -9.53
N ALA A 176 1.80 -7.12 -8.88
CA ALA A 176 1.57 -5.99 -7.99
C ALA A 176 0.75 -4.90 -8.67
N LEU A 177 1.15 -4.47 -9.88
CA LEU A 177 0.43 -3.44 -10.64
C LEU A 177 -1.06 -3.76 -10.84
N ARG A 178 -1.39 -5.02 -11.18
CA ARG A 178 -2.78 -5.42 -11.44
C ARG A 178 -3.58 -5.61 -10.16
N THR A 179 -2.98 -6.21 -9.13
CA THR A 179 -3.63 -6.36 -7.83
C THR A 179 -3.87 -5.01 -7.19
N ASP A 180 -2.94 -4.06 -7.34
CA ASP A 180 -3.07 -2.73 -6.79
C ASP A 180 -4.24 -1.96 -7.43
N VAL A 181 -4.40 -2.02 -8.76
CA VAL A 181 -5.55 -1.39 -9.43
C VAL A 181 -6.86 -1.95 -8.89
N LEU A 182 -6.98 -3.28 -8.77
CA LEU A 182 -8.18 -3.90 -8.22
C LEU A 182 -8.44 -3.45 -6.78
N GLN A 183 -7.42 -3.53 -5.92
CA GLN A 183 -7.51 -3.17 -4.51
C GLN A 183 -7.84 -1.69 -4.33
N MET A 184 -7.26 -0.80 -5.14
CA MET A 184 -7.58 0.62 -5.15
C MET A 184 -9.02 0.89 -5.54
N VAL A 185 -9.52 0.24 -6.59
CA VAL A 185 -10.92 0.40 -7.01
C VAL A 185 -11.87 -0.06 -5.89
N VAL A 186 -11.61 -1.22 -5.29
CA VAL A 186 -12.40 -1.71 -4.15
C VAL A 186 -12.31 -0.74 -2.97
N PHE A 187 -11.10 -0.26 -2.64
CA PHE A 187 -10.89 0.71 -1.58
C PHE A 187 -11.68 2.00 -1.82
N LEU A 188 -11.63 2.57 -3.03
CA LEU A 188 -12.36 3.80 -3.37
C LEU A 188 -13.87 3.62 -3.25
N VAL A 189 -14.41 2.47 -3.64
CA VAL A 189 -15.85 2.16 -3.48
C VAL A 189 -16.22 2.09 -2.00
N VAL A 190 -15.46 1.36 -1.20
CA VAL A 190 -15.71 1.23 0.26
C VAL A 190 -15.54 2.57 0.96
N PHE A 191 -14.50 3.32 0.61
CA PHE A 191 -14.23 4.66 1.13
C PHE A 191 -15.36 5.63 0.79
N ALA A 192 -15.82 5.67 -0.47
CA ALA A 192 -16.93 6.54 -0.87
C ALA A 192 -18.21 6.19 -0.11
N ALA A 193 -18.54 4.90 0.04
CA ALA A 193 -19.69 4.46 0.80
C ALA A 193 -19.59 4.86 2.29
N ALA A 194 -18.43 4.65 2.92
CA ALA A 194 -18.17 5.02 4.30
C ALA A 194 -18.22 6.55 4.51
N PHE A 195 -17.67 7.32 3.56
CA PHE A 195 -17.67 8.77 3.59
C PHE A 195 -19.09 9.34 3.46
N VAL A 196 -19.90 8.81 2.54
CA VAL A 196 -21.31 9.19 2.42
C VAL A 196 -22.08 8.86 3.70
N ALA A 197 -21.87 7.68 4.27
CA ALA A 197 -22.49 7.28 5.53
C ALA A 197 -22.09 8.21 6.69
N LEU A 198 -20.83 8.66 6.73
CA LEU A 198 -20.35 9.63 7.71
C LEU A 198 -21.05 10.99 7.56
N VAL A 199 -21.09 11.54 6.34
CA VAL A 199 -21.64 12.89 6.09
C VAL A 199 -23.16 12.94 6.28
N VAL A 200 -23.86 11.86 5.99
CA VAL A 200 -25.32 11.75 6.17
C VAL A 200 -25.70 11.39 7.61
N SER A 201 -24.74 10.98 8.44
CA SER A 201 -24.98 10.64 9.84
C SER A 201 -25.53 11.85 10.61
N PRO A 202 -26.61 11.70 11.41
CA PRO A 202 -27.20 12.80 12.17
C PRO A 202 -26.23 13.52 13.12
N GLY A 203 -25.15 12.85 13.53
CA GLY A 203 -24.12 13.41 14.41
C GLY A 203 -22.99 14.15 13.70
N PHE A 204 -23.01 14.22 12.36
CA PHE A 204 -21.95 14.89 11.61
C PHE A 204 -22.15 16.41 11.59
N HIS A 205 -21.15 17.14 12.08
CA HIS A 205 -21.14 18.60 12.07
C HIS A 205 -19.81 19.13 11.51
N LEU A 206 -19.85 19.71 10.30
CA LEU A 206 -18.66 20.22 9.62
C LEU A 206 -17.92 21.30 10.44
N GLY A 207 -18.67 22.18 11.12
CA GLY A 207 -18.08 23.20 11.99
C GLY A 207 -17.21 22.59 13.09
N ALA A 208 -17.71 21.53 13.73
CA ALA A 208 -16.96 20.81 14.78
C ALA A 208 -15.69 20.14 14.22
N VAL A 209 -15.73 19.64 12.99
CA VAL A 209 -14.54 19.04 12.32
C VAL A 209 -13.45 20.07 12.08
N LEU A 210 -13.81 21.30 11.70
CA LEU A 210 -12.85 22.37 11.38
C LEU A 210 -12.28 23.06 12.63
N THR A 211 -13.00 23.02 13.75
CA THR A 211 -12.59 23.67 15.00
C THR A 211 -12.04 22.72 16.04
N ALA A 212 -12.03 21.40 15.77
CA ALA A 212 -11.43 20.37 16.61
C ALA A 212 -9.89 20.43 16.60
#